data_AF-B0TRW1-F1
#
_entry.id   AF-B0TRW1-F1
#
_cell.length_a   1.000
_cell.length_b   1.000
_cell.length_c   1.000
_cell.angle_alpha   90.00
_cell.angle_beta   90.00
_cell.angle_gamma   90.00
#
_symmetry.space_group_name_H-M   'P 1'
#
loop_
_entity.id
_entity.type
_entity.pdbx_description
1 polymer ?
#
loop_
_entity_poly.entity_id
_entity_poly.type
_entity_poly.pdbx_seq_one_letter_code
_entity_poly.pdbx_strand_id
1 'polypeptide(L)' 'MTDQKLILILKICISIGICLILVGIYLHNFNETVEAMGVSGIIISAVCVAFGMVLSLPTKMYLTFLLVKREADKNQ' A
#
# COMPACT_ATOMS: atom_id res chain seq x y z
N MET A 1 3.06 -19.32 -12.41
CA MET A 1 4.01 -18.63 -11.50
C MET A 1 3.79 -19.19 -10.11
N THR A 2 4.83 -19.64 -9.40
CA THR A 2 4.67 -20.29 -8.08
C THR A 2 3.92 -19.38 -7.11
N ASP A 3 2.84 -19.86 -6.49
CA ASP A 3 1.97 -19.10 -5.57
C ASP A 3 2.75 -18.41 -4.44
N GLN A 4 3.85 -19.03 -4.01
CA GLN A 4 4.75 -18.45 -3.01
C GLN A 4 5.38 -17.13 -3.44
N LYS A 5 5.80 -17.00 -4.71
CA LYS A 5 6.37 -15.75 -5.23
C LYS A 5 5.32 -14.65 -5.29
N LEU A 6 4.09 -15.01 -5.65
CA LEU A 6 2.97 -14.08 -5.73
C LEU A 6 2.59 -13.56 -4.34
N ILE A 7 2.51 -14.45 -3.33
CA ILE A 7 2.32 -14.07 -1.92
C ILE A 7 3.43 -13.15 -1.43
N LEU A 8 4.68 -13.42 -1.79
CA LEU A 8 5.84 -12.61 -1.39
C LEU A 8 5.76 -11.19 -2.00
N ILE A 9 5.44 -11.09 -3.29
CA ILE A 9 5.22 -9.80 -3.98
C ILE A 9 4.06 -9.04 -3.34
N LEU A 10 2.92 -9.69 -3.06
CA LEU A 10 1.79 -9.06 -2.38
C LEU A 10 2.18 -8.52 -1.00
N LYS A 11 2.96 -9.28 -0.24
CA LYS A 11 3.42 -8.89 1.09
C LYS A 11 4.39 -7.70 1.04
N ILE A 12 5.26 -7.65 0.02
CA ILE A 12 6.13 -6.49 -0.25
C ILE A 12 5.30 -5.27 -0.66
N CYS A 13 4.30 -5.41 -1.54
CA CYS A 13 3.42 -4.30 -1.92
C CYS A 13 2.69 -3.69 -0.72
N ILE A 14 2.26 -4.51 0.24
CA ILE A 14 1.65 -4.03 1.50
C ILE A 14 2.67 -3.24 2.32
N SER A 15 3.91 -3.72 2.48
CA SER A 15 4.92 -2.98 3.24
C SER A 15 5.26 -1.65 2.56
N ILE A 16 5.40 -1.64 1.23
CA ILE A 16 5.64 -0.43 0.45
C ILE A 16 4.47 0.55 0.59
N GLY A 17 3.23 0.08 0.52
CA GLY A 17 2.04 0.91 0.71
C GLY A 17 1.99 1.58 2.09
N ILE A 18 2.34 0.85 3.16
CA ILE A 18 2.42 1.40 4.52
C ILE A 18 3.55 2.43 4.62
N CYS A 19 4.72 2.14 4.05
CA CYS A 19 5.82 3.10 4.00
C CYS A 19 5.42 4.40 3.26
N LEU A 20 4.69 4.29 2.15
CA LEU A 20 4.17 5.44 1.40
C LEU A 20 3.17 6.27 2.20
N ILE A 21 2.29 5.64 2.98
CA ILE A 21 1.37 6.35 3.88
C ILE A 21 2.15 7.09 4.97
N LEU A 22 3.13 6.43 5.60
CA LEU A 22 3.99 7.06 6.62
C LEU A 22 4.77 8.25 6.04
N VAL A 23 5.36 8.09 4.85
CA VAL A 23 6.06 9.17 4.14
C VAL A 23 5.10 10.31 3.79
N GLY A 24 3.89 10.02 3.33
CA GLY A 24 2.88 11.03 3.02
C GLY A 24 2.44 11.83 4.24
N ILE A 25 2.24 11.17 5.38
CA ILE A 25 1.93 11.84 6.67
C ILE A 25 3.13 12.64 7.16
N TYR A 26 4.35 12.10 7.01
CA TYR A 26 5.57 12.80 7.41
C TYR A 26 5.81 14.06 6.58
N LEU A 27 5.59 13.99 5.25
CA LEU A 27 5.59 15.16 4.38
C LEU A 27 4.52 16.18 4.77
N HIS A 28 3.34 15.70 5.18
CA HIS A 28 2.27 16.58 5.64
C HIS A 28 2.59 17.27 6.98
N ASN A 29 3.37 16.61 7.84
CA ASN A 29 3.67 17.08 9.20
C ASN A 29 4.99 17.86 9.33
N PHE A 30 5.95 17.69 8.39
CA PHE A 30 7.19 18.47 8.35
C PHE A 30 6.94 19.89 7.81
N ASN A 31 6.46 20.69 8.75
CA ASN A 31 5.93 22.04 8.73
C ASN A 31 7.03 23.12 8.61
N GLU A 32 7.75 23.18 7.47
CA GLU A 32 8.51 24.40 7.09
C GLU A 32 8.71 24.50 5.56
N THR A 33 8.88 23.37 4.86
CA THR A 33 9.04 23.34 3.39
C THR A 33 7.71 23.32 2.63
N VAL A 34 6.65 22.76 3.21
CA VAL A 34 5.30 22.72 2.60
C VAL A 34 4.59 24.07 2.68
N GLU A 35 4.84 24.85 3.72
CA GLU A 35 4.31 26.22 3.84
C GLU A 35 4.90 27.13 2.74
N ALA A 36 6.18 26.92 2.39
CA ALA A 36 6.84 27.59 1.27
C ALA A 36 6.37 27.09 -0.12
N MET A 37 5.86 25.86 -0.23
CA MET A 37 5.39 25.24 -1.48
C MET A 37 3.87 25.37 -1.70
N GLY A 38 3.13 25.81 -0.68
CA GLY A 38 1.68 26.00 -0.73
C GLY A 38 0.91 24.74 -1.16
N VAL A 39 -0.06 24.92 -2.06
CA VAL A 39 -1.00 23.89 -2.53
C VAL A 39 -0.30 22.64 -3.10
N SER A 40 0.89 22.79 -3.71
CA SER A 40 1.63 21.66 -4.28
C SER A 40 2.09 20.64 -3.24
N GLY A 41 2.45 21.07 -2.03
CA GLY A 41 2.85 20.15 -0.95
C GLY A 41 1.67 19.32 -0.44
N ILE A 42 0.49 19.94 -0.34
CA ILE A 42 -0.76 19.28 0.02
C ILE A 42 -1.12 18.21 -1.04
N ILE A 43 -1.05 18.56 -2.33
CA ILE A 43 -1.34 17.63 -3.42
C ILE A 43 -0.38 16.42 -3.39
N ILE A 44 0.92 16.64 -3.21
CA ILE A 44 1.90 15.54 -3.14
C ILE A 44 1.62 14.62 -1.95
N SER A 45 1.32 15.18 -0.78
CA SER A 45 0.98 14.38 0.41
C SER A 45 -0.31 13.58 0.20
N ALA A 46 -1.36 14.20 -0.37
CA ALA A 46 -2.64 13.55 -0.65
C ALA A 46 -2.50 12.42 -1.67
N VAL A 47 -1.71 12.63 -2.73
CA VAL A 47 -1.45 11.58 -3.73
C VAL A 47 -0.64 10.44 -3.13
N CYS A 48 0.37 10.71 -2.30
CA CYS A 48 1.15 9.66 -1.63
C CYS A 48 0.27 8.77 -0.73
N VAL A 49 -0.61 9.39 0.07
CA VAL A 49 -1.53 8.68 0.96
C VAL A 49 -2.58 7.91 0.15
N ALA A 50 -3.20 8.53 -0.86
CA ALA A 50 -4.18 7.88 -1.72
C ALA A 50 -3.58 6.67 -2.46
N PHE A 51 -2.37 6.81 -2.99
CA PHE A 51 -1.67 5.72 -3.67
C PHE A 51 -1.32 4.60 -2.70
N GLY A 52 -0.87 4.91 -1.48
CA GLY A 52 -0.61 3.93 -0.43
C GLY A 52 -1.88 3.17 0.00
N MET A 53 -3.03 3.84 0.09
CA MET A 53 -4.32 3.19 0.37
C MET A 53 -4.74 2.26 -0.77
N VAL A 54 -4.66 2.72 -2.03
CA VAL A 54 -4.99 1.93 -3.22
C VAL A 54 -4.07 0.72 -3.38
N LEU A 55 -2.80 0.79 -2.96
CA LEU A 55 -1.90 -0.36 -2.95
C LEU A 55 -2.13 -1.33 -1.78
N SER A 56 -2.74 -0.89 -0.68
CA SER A 56 -2.93 -1.74 0.50
C SER A 56 -4.24 -2.56 0.47
N LEU A 57 -5.30 -2.01 -0.13
CA LEU A 57 -6.66 -2.58 -0.13
C LEU A 57 -6.85 -3.80 -1.06
N PRO A 58 -6.58 -3.72 -2.38
CA PRO A 58 -6.77 -4.84 -3.31
C PRO A 58 -5.77 -5.97 -3.04
N THR A 59 -4.58 -5.66 -2.55
CA THR A 59 -3.51 -6.61 -2.23
C THR A 59 -3.88 -7.50 -1.04
N LYS A 60 -4.57 -6.96 -0.03
CA LYS A 60 -5.12 -7.74 1.09
C LYS A 60 -6.28 -8.64 0.66
N MET A 61 -7.20 -8.12 -0.14
CA MET A 61 -8.37 -8.88 -0.62
C MET A 61 -7.96 -10.04 -1.55
N TYR A 62 -6.94 -9.83 -2.39
CA TYR A 62 -6.40 -10.87 -3.26
C TYR A 62 -5.70 -11.99 -2.48
N LEU A 63 -4.98 -11.66 -1.40
CA LEU A 63 -4.35 -12.66 -0.54
C LEU A 63 -5.39 -13.56 0.13
N THR A 64 -6.50 -12.98 0.61
CA THR A 64 -7.62 -13.74 1.19
C THR A 64 -8.23 -14.69 0.17
N PHE A 65 -8.50 -14.21 -1.05
CA PHE A 65 -9.04 -15.04 -2.12
C PHE A 65 -8.10 -16.21 -2.48
N LEU A 66 -6.80 -15.94 -2.56
CA LEU A 66 -5.79 -16.96 -2.83
C LEU A 66 -5.69 -18.01 -1.70
N LEU A 67 -5.76 -17.59 -0.44
CA LEU A 67 -5.75 -18.48 0.72
C LEU A 67 -6.98 -19.39 0.75
N VAL A 68 -8.18 -18.84 0.53
CA VAL A 68 -9.44 -19.61 0.45
C VAL A 68 -9.38 -20.64 -0.67
N LYS A 69 -8.83 -20.26 -1.84
CA LYS A 69 -8.66 -21.17 -2.97
C LYS A 69 -7.71 -22.34 -2.65
N ARG A 70 -6.61 -22.07 -1.93
CA ARG A 70 -5.67 -23.11 -1.49
C ARG A 70 -6.24 -24.04 -0.43
N GLU A 71 -7.09 -23.54 0.47
CA GLU A 71 -7.82 -24.36 1.44
C GLU A 71 -8.86 -25.27 0.77
N ALA A 72 -9.55 -24.77 -0.27
CA ALA A 72 -10.49 -25.57 -1.06
C ALA A 72 -9.78 -26.69 -1.82
N ASP A 73 -8.65 -26.42 -2.47
CA ASP A 73 -7.85 -27.42 -3.20
C ASP A 73 -7.22 -28.48 -2.29
N LYS A 74 -7.02 -28.18 -0.99
CA LYS A 74 -6.47 -29.12 0.00
C LYS A 74 -7.50 -30.07 0.61
N ASN A 75 -8.78 -29.68 0.57
CA ASN A 75 -9.90 -30.44 1.14
C ASN A 75 -10.64 -31.29 0.10
N GLN A 76 -10.06 -31.45 -1.09
CA GLN A 76 -10.55 -32.30 -2.18
C GLN A 76 -9.49 -33.35 -2.52
#